data_AF-A0A4Y9ZT13-F1
#
_entry.id   AF-A0A4Y9ZT13-F1
#
_cell.length_a   1.000
_cell.length_b   1.000
_cell.length_c   1.000
_cell.angle_alpha   90.00
_cell.angle_beta   90.00
_cell.angle_gamma   90.00
#
_symmetry.space_group_name_H-M   'P 1'
#
loop_
_entity.id
_entity.type
_entity.pdbx_description
1 polymer ?
#
loop_
_entity_poly.entity_id
_entity_poly.type
_entity_poly.pdbx_seq_one_letter_code
_entity_poly.pdbx_strand_id
1 'polypeptide(L)'
;MLDRSGGALHMMGGPPAPDETDIYVYNIPNSLISIRIWPGGMARYGQYCLEYFDSRTDKTVNTPPHFELHGFARPGQFQYHHPTVSWERAFNGDAPILEGCEKYSVPEGSHWRLTRPGHEDFLFSIPTRPALYQFTAPTPYVRPV
;
A
#
# COMPACT_ATOMS: atom_id res chain seq x y z
N MET A 1 -8.52 19.17 7.25
CA MET A 1 -9.38 19.35 8.44
C MET A 1 -8.53 20.02 9.51
N LEU A 2 -9.05 20.98 10.27
CA LEU A 2 -8.30 21.66 11.34
C LEU A 2 -8.74 21.11 12.70
N ASP A 3 -7.82 20.93 13.63
CA ASP A 3 -8.14 20.62 15.02
C ASP A 3 -8.78 21.83 15.73
N ARG A 4 -9.22 21.63 16.97
CA ARG A 4 -9.88 22.67 17.77
C ARG A 4 -8.97 23.88 18.11
N SER A 5 -7.68 23.78 17.84
CA SER A 5 -6.67 24.83 18.00
C SER A 5 -6.27 25.49 16.67
N GLY A 6 -6.88 25.11 15.55
CA GLY A 6 -6.51 25.63 14.22
C GLY A 6 -5.25 24.99 13.64
N GLY A 7 -4.73 23.92 14.26
CA GLY A 7 -3.66 23.09 13.72
C GLY A 7 -4.20 22.16 12.63
N ALA A 8 -3.40 21.85 11.61
CA ALA A 8 -3.80 20.88 10.60
C ALA A 8 -3.91 19.48 11.23
N LEU A 9 -5.10 18.87 11.19
CA LEU A 9 -5.25 17.44 11.48
C LEU A 9 -4.53 16.67 10.38
N HIS A 10 -3.46 15.96 10.77
CA HIS A 10 -2.77 15.02 9.90
C HIS A 10 -3.70 13.84 9.61
N MET A 11 -4.48 13.94 8.53
CA MET A 11 -5.40 12.90 8.11
C MET A 11 -4.63 11.81 7.37
N MET A 12 -4.50 10.64 7.99
CA MET A 12 -3.89 9.47 7.37
C MET A 12 -4.92 8.78 6.47
N GLY A 13 -4.48 8.28 5.30
CA GLY A 13 -5.32 7.51 4.39
C GLY A 13 -6.43 8.30 3.68
N GLY A 14 -6.40 9.63 3.75
CA GLY A 14 -7.25 10.47 2.89
C GLY A 14 -6.94 10.24 1.41
N PRO A 15 -7.87 10.60 0.50
CA PRO A 15 -7.58 10.58 -0.93
C PRO A 15 -6.34 11.45 -1.24
N PRO A 16 -5.61 11.17 -2.33
CA PRO A 16 -4.44 11.94 -2.66
C PRO A 16 -4.75 13.43 -2.73
N ALA A 17 -3.91 14.26 -2.10
CA ALA A 17 -4.10 15.71 -2.19
C ALA A 17 -3.83 16.19 -3.63
N PRO A 18 -4.45 17.30 -4.09
CA PRO A 18 -4.25 17.81 -5.45
C PRO A 18 -2.78 18.10 -5.82
N ASP A 19 -1.95 18.41 -4.83
CA ASP A 19 -0.52 18.69 -4.93
C ASP A 19 0.36 17.50 -4.51
N GLU A 20 -0.22 16.35 -4.17
CA GLU A 20 0.52 15.18 -3.72
C GLU A 20 1.31 14.56 -4.87
N THR A 21 2.63 14.47 -4.69
CA THR A 21 3.55 13.78 -5.58
C THR A 21 3.75 12.33 -5.13
N ASP A 22 4.46 11.53 -5.91
CA ASP A 22 4.74 10.11 -5.62
C ASP A 22 3.47 9.23 -5.57
N ILE A 23 2.52 9.57 -6.45
CA ILE A 23 1.38 8.71 -6.75
C ILE A 23 1.80 7.74 -7.85
N TYR A 24 1.62 6.45 -7.63
CA TYR A 24 1.93 5.42 -8.61
C TYR A 24 0.69 4.57 -8.91
N VAL A 25 0.58 4.14 -10.17
CA VAL A 25 -0.52 3.34 -10.67
C VAL A 25 0.02 2.04 -11.25
N TYR A 26 -0.60 0.92 -10.89
CA TYR A 26 -0.38 -0.38 -11.50
C TYR A 26 -1.63 -0.80 -12.25
N ASN A 27 -1.52 -0.85 -13.58
CA ASN A 27 -2.58 -1.37 -14.43
C ASN A 27 -2.59 -2.90 -14.32
N ILE A 28 -3.67 -3.46 -13.79
CA ILE A 28 -3.83 -4.90 -13.71
C ILE A 28 -4.17 -5.41 -15.13
N PRO A 29 -3.42 -6.38 -15.70
CA PRO A 29 -3.70 -6.89 -17.05
C PRO A 29 -5.13 -7.41 -17.19
N ASN A 30 -5.79 -7.20 -18.32
CA ASN A 30 -7.16 -7.70 -18.56
C ASN A 30 -8.18 -7.27 -17.48
N SER A 31 -8.04 -6.07 -16.94
CA SER A 31 -8.92 -5.51 -15.92
C SER A 31 -9.17 -4.03 -16.21
N LEU A 32 -10.38 -3.56 -15.89
CA LEU A 32 -10.68 -2.13 -15.85
C LEU A 32 -10.27 -1.50 -14.51
N ILE A 33 -10.09 -2.34 -13.49
CA ILE A 33 -9.62 -1.93 -12.17
C ILE A 33 -8.10 -1.90 -12.18
N SER A 34 -7.55 -0.84 -11.59
CA SER A 34 -6.12 -0.62 -11.37
C SER A 34 -5.86 -0.43 -9.88
N ILE A 35 -4.58 -0.53 -9.49
CA ILE A 35 -4.12 -0.24 -8.14
C ILE A 35 -3.51 1.15 -8.13
N ARG A 36 -3.85 1.97 -7.14
CA ARG A 36 -3.19 3.26 -6.89
C ARG A 36 -2.52 3.21 -5.53
N ILE A 37 -1.29 3.72 -5.46
CA ILE A 37 -0.58 3.95 -4.20
C ILE A 37 -0.15 5.41 -4.10
N TRP A 38 -0.15 5.95 -2.88
CA TRP A 38 0.23 7.34 -2.60
C TRP A 38 0.75 7.47 -1.15
N PRO A 39 1.45 8.57 -0.80
CA PRO A 39 1.93 8.78 0.56
C PRO A 39 0.82 8.75 1.61
N GLY A 40 -0.28 9.48 1.43
CA GLY A 40 -1.46 9.38 2.29
C GLY A 40 -1.17 9.68 3.76
N GLY A 41 -0.16 10.51 4.03
CA GLY A 41 0.34 10.78 5.38
C GLY A 41 1.14 9.65 6.04
N MET A 42 1.46 8.58 5.29
CA MET A 42 2.14 7.36 5.77
C MET A 42 3.65 7.33 5.50
N ALA A 43 4.19 8.33 4.79
CA ALA A 43 5.60 8.34 4.39
C ALA A 43 6.59 8.22 5.57
N ARG A 44 6.31 8.89 6.69
CA ARG A 44 7.16 8.81 7.89
C ARG A 44 7.23 7.40 8.51
N TYR A 45 6.29 6.53 8.16
CA TYR A 45 6.23 5.14 8.62
C TYR A 45 6.84 4.16 7.60
N GLY A 46 7.42 4.66 6.50
CA GLY A 46 7.93 3.80 5.43
C GLY A 46 6.81 3.02 4.75
N GLN A 47 5.64 3.64 4.59
CA GLN A 47 4.48 3.02 3.96
C GLN A 47 3.86 3.94 2.89
N TYR A 48 3.13 3.31 1.97
CA TYR A 48 2.15 3.95 1.10
C TYR A 48 0.75 3.48 1.50
N CYS A 49 -0.24 4.34 1.29
CA CYS A 49 -1.62 3.90 1.17
C CYS A 49 -1.80 3.18 -0.17
N LEU A 50 -2.70 2.20 -0.22
CA LEU A 50 -3.08 1.46 -1.42
C LEU A 50 -4.60 1.37 -1.50
N GLU A 51 -5.13 1.56 -2.70
CA GLU A 51 -6.54 1.31 -3.01
C GLU A 51 -6.71 0.74 -4.43
N TYR A 52 -7.91 0.23 -4.71
CA TYR A 52 -8.35 -0.13 -6.05
C TYR A 52 -9.19 1.02 -6.65
N PHE A 53 -9.07 1.26 -7.95
CA PHE A 53 -9.88 2.26 -8.62
C PHE A 53 -10.14 1.88 -10.08
N ASP A 54 -11.24 2.36 -10.65
CA ASP A 54 -11.52 2.28 -12.08
C ASP A 54 -10.75 3.40 -12.80
N SER A 55 -9.75 3.02 -13.60
CA SER A 55 -8.86 3.98 -14.27
C SER A 55 -9.54 4.80 -15.37
N ARG A 56 -10.73 4.39 -15.83
CA ARG A 56 -11.52 5.15 -16.81
C ARG A 56 -12.31 6.29 -16.16
N THR A 57 -12.76 6.07 -14.91
CA THR A 57 -13.65 7.00 -14.21
C THR A 57 -12.96 7.73 -13.06
N ASP A 58 -11.72 7.33 -12.75
CA ASP A 58 -10.94 7.78 -11.60
C ASP A 58 -11.67 7.63 -10.26
N LYS A 59 -12.54 6.60 -10.17
CA LYS A 59 -13.32 6.31 -8.97
C LYS A 59 -12.69 5.18 -8.18
N THR A 60 -12.41 5.43 -6.91
CA THR A 60 -12.02 4.39 -5.96
C THR A 60 -13.15 3.35 -5.84
N VAL A 61 -12.77 2.09 -5.81
CA VAL A 61 -13.67 0.95 -5.59
C VAL A 61 -13.16 0.12 -4.42
N ASN A 62 -14.06 -0.57 -3.73
CA ASN A 62 -13.64 -1.58 -2.76
C ASN A 62 -13.03 -2.79 -3.48
N THR A 63 -12.37 -3.66 -2.73
CA THR A 63 -11.73 -4.85 -3.26
C THR A 63 -12.74 -5.69 -4.05
N PRO A 64 -12.50 -5.92 -5.36
CA PRO A 64 -13.39 -6.72 -6.16
C PRO A 64 -13.56 -8.13 -5.59
N PRO A 65 -14.71 -8.80 -5.83
CA PRO A 65 -14.91 -10.15 -5.35
C PRO A 65 -13.77 -11.10 -5.73
N HIS A 66 -13.29 -11.87 -4.76
CA HIS A 66 -12.22 -12.87 -4.91
C HIS A 66 -10.85 -12.30 -5.30
N PHE A 67 -10.65 -11.00 -5.22
CA PHE A 67 -9.30 -10.43 -5.24
C PHE A 67 -8.66 -10.65 -3.88
N GLU A 68 -7.44 -11.18 -3.86
CA GLU A 68 -6.66 -11.26 -2.63
C GLU A 68 -5.29 -10.65 -2.83
N LEU A 69 -4.93 -9.75 -1.92
CA LEU A 69 -3.67 -9.05 -1.92
C LEU A 69 -2.74 -9.64 -0.85
N HIS A 70 -1.57 -10.13 -1.28
CA HIS A 70 -0.60 -10.83 -0.44
C HIS A 70 0.77 -10.17 -0.51
N GLY A 71 1.46 -10.08 0.63
CA GLY A 71 2.89 -9.79 0.63
C GLY A 71 3.64 -10.94 -0.03
N PHE A 72 4.51 -10.64 -1.00
CA PHE A 72 5.29 -11.64 -1.72
C PHE A 72 6.67 -11.83 -1.08
N ALA A 73 6.96 -13.07 -0.73
CA ALA A 73 8.13 -13.45 0.05
C ALA A 73 9.46 -13.14 -0.64
N ARG A 74 10.39 -12.52 0.09
CA ARG A 74 11.82 -12.50 -0.25
C ARG A 74 12.67 -12.79 0.99
N PRO A 75 13.82 -13.46 0.85
CA PRO A 75 14.78 -13.59 1.93
C PRO A 75 15.10 -12.23 2.56
N GLY A 76 14.99 -12.12 3.88
CA GLY A 76 15.26 -10.90 4.63
C GLY A 76 14.11 -9.89 4.70
N GLN A 77 12.94 -10.15 4.09
CA GLN A 77 11.74 -9.31 4.26
C GLN A 77 10.71 -10.00 5.17
N PHE A 78 10.20 -9.26 6.17
CA PHE A 78 9.10 -9.71 7.02
C PHE A 78 7.84 -9.95 6.18
N GLN A 79 7.12 -11.03 6.48
CA GLN A 79 5.96 -11.47 5.71
C GLN A 79 4.74 -11.68 6.58
N TYR A 80 3.60 -11.27 6.05
CA TYR A 80 2.29 -11.73 6.50
C TYR A 80 1.85 -12.90 5.61
N HIS A 81 1.56 -14.04 6.22
CA HIS A 81 1.13 -15.26 5.50
C HIS A 81 -0.34 -15.24 5.09
N HIS A 82 -1.12 -14.26 5.57
CA HIS A 82 -2.53 -14.12 5.26
C HIS A 82 -2.75 -13.00 4.25
N PRO A 83 -3.89 -13.01 3.53
CA PRO A 83 -4.32 -11.87 2.76
C PRO A 83 -4.28 -10.60 3.62
N THR A 84 -3.89 -9.50 3.00
CA THR A 84 -3.78 -8.22 3.69
C THR A 84 -5.17 -7.72 4.05
N VAL A 85 -5.29 -7.28 5.30
CA VAL A 85 -6.54 -6.78 5.85
C VAL A 85 -6.65 -5.28 5.57
N SER A 86 -7.82 -4.83 5.13
CA SER A 86 -8.08 -3.40 4.93
C SER A 86 -8.12 -2.67 6.26
N TRP A 87 -7.85 -1.36 6.24
CA TRP A 87 -7.96 -0.52 7.43
C TRP A 87 -9.35 -0.58 8.03
N GLU A 88 -10.38 -0.57 7.18
CA GLU A 88 -11.78 -0.58 7.62
C GLU A 88 -12.09 -1.88 8.35
N ARG A 89 -11.61 -3.04 7.86
CA ARG A 89 -11.76 -4.32 8.55
C ARG A 89 -10.94 -4.37 9.83
N ALA A 90 -9.71 -3.85 9.82
CA ALA A 90 -8.82 -3.86 10.98
C ALA A 90 -9.35 -2.98 12.13
N PHE A 91 -9.93 -1.82 11.82
CA PHE A 91 -10.45 -0.88 12.83
C PHE A 91 -11.90 -1.14 13.23
N ASN A 92 -12.75 -1.56 12.28
CA ASN A 92 -14.19 -1.66 12.49
C ASN A 92 -14.70 -3.11 12.53
N GLY A 93 -13.82 -4.11 12.41
CA GLY A 93 -14.22 -5.51 12.35
C GLY A 93 -15.17 -5.77 11.18
N ASP A 94 -16.26 -6.51 11.44
CA ASP A 94 -17.19 -6.95 10.40
C ASP A 94 -18.22 -5.90 9.97
N ALA A 95 -18.05 -4.64 10.37
CA ALA A 95 -18.91 -3.56 9.90
C ALA A 95 -18.86 -3.44 8.35
N PRO A 96 -19.97 -3.07 7.70
CA PRO A 96 -19.98 -2.82 6.26
C PRO A 96 -18.97 -1.75 5.88
N ILE A 97 -18.16 -2.04 4.87
CA ILE A 97 -17.23 -1.08 4.28
C ILE A 97 -17.99 -0.26 3.24
N LEU A 98 -18.02 1.05 3.42
CA LEU A 98 -18.66 1.97 2.47
C LEU A 98 -17.98 1.86 1.09
N GLU A 99 -18.76 2.05 0.03
CA GLU A 99 -18.25 1.97 -1.34
C GLU A 99 -17.13 2.99 -1.58
N GLY A 100 -16.02 2.52 -2.17
CA GLY A 100 -14.85 3.35 -2.50
C GLY A 100 -14.04 3.80 -1.28
N CYS A 101 -14.32 3.26 -0.10
CA CYS A 101 -13.63 3.62 1.13
C CYS A 101 -12.56 2.61 1.53
N GLU A 102 -12.51 1.40 0.93
CA GLU A 102 -11.55 0.37 1.34
C GLU A 102 -10.10 0.74 1.02
N LYS A 103 -9.21 0.66 2.03
CA LYS A 103 -7.79 1.02 1.90
C LYS A 103 -6.87 0.06 2.62
N TYR A 104 -5.61 0.05 2.19
CA TYR A 104 -4.55 -0.79 2.72
C TYR A 104 -3.27 0.02 2.98
N SER A 105 -2.39 -0.52 3.82
CA SER A 105 -1.00 -0.05 3.96
C SER A 105 -0.05 -1.03 3.32
N VAL A 106 0.89 -0.54 2.51
CA VAL A 106 1.96 -1.35 1.93
C VAL A 106 3.33 -0.76 2.27
N PRO A 107 4.29 -1.55 2.82
CA PRO A 107 5.63 -1.06 3.13
C PRO A 107 6.44 -0.67 1.88
N GLU A 108 7.27 0.34 2.00
CA GLU A 108 8.23 0.71 0.95
C GLU A 108 9.19 -0.44 0.61
N GLY A 109 9.54 -0.60 -0.67
CA GLY A 109 10.48 -1.64 -1.14
C GLY A 109 9.97 -3.08 -1.04
N SER A 110 8.72 -3.27 -0.60
CA SER A 110 8.11 -4.60 -0.51
C SER A 110 7.59 -5.09 -1.86
N HIS A 111 7.38 -6.40 -1.96
CA HIS A 111 6.84 -7.05 -3.16
C HIS A 111 5.48 -7.63 -2.83
N TRP A 112 4.60 -7.62 -3.83
CA TRP A 112 3.19 -7.94 -3.65
C TRP A 112 2.70 -8.83 -4.77
N ARG A 113 1.69 -9.62 -4.42
CA ARG A 113 0.95 -10.48 -5.32
C ARG A 113 -0.53 -10.18 -5.16
N LEU A 114 -1.19 -9.94 -6.29
CA LEU A 114 -2.64 -9.97 -6.40
C LEU A 114 -3.06 -11.27 -7.10
N THR A 115 -3.91 -12.05 -6.44
CA THR A 115 -4.56 -13.23 -7.03
C THR A 115 -6.01 -12.92 -7.37
N ARG A 116 -6.53 -13.52 -8.46
CA ARG A 116 -7.92 -13.38 -8.89
C ARG A 116 -8.34 -14.58 -9.75
N PRO A 117 -9.64 -14.97 -9.75
CA PRO A 117 -10.09 -16.17 -10.44
C PRO A 117 -9.81 -16.15 -11.94
N GLY A 118 -9.28 -17.25 -12.48
CA GLY A 118 -9.10 -17.44 -13.92
C GLY A 118 -7.97 -16.63 -14.57
N HIS A 119 -7.15 -15.93 -13.78
CA HIS A 119 -6.00 -15.18 -14.29
C HIS A 119 -4.71 -15.55 -13.54
N GLU A 120 -3.58 -15.31 -14.18
CA GLU A 120 -2.27 -15.41 -13.53
C GLU A 120 -2.11 -14.36 -12.42
N ASP A 121 -1.26 -14.71 -11.45
CA ASP A 121 -0.85 -13.83 -10.36
C ASP A 121 -0.26 -12.54 -10.91
N PHE A 122 -0.76 -11.40 -10.45
CA PHE A 122 -0.19 -10.10 -10.79
C PHE A 122 0.83 -9.69 -9.72
N LEU A 123 2.11 -9.67 -10.11
CA LEU A 123 3.23 -9.35 -9.22
C LEU A 123 3.72 -7.92 -9.43
N PHE A 124 3.92 -7.17 -8.35
CA PHE A 124 4.41 -5.80 -8.41
C PHE A 124 5.24 -5.44 -7.16
N SER A 125 6.02 -4.37 -7.25
CA SER A 125 6.89 -3.88 -6.18
C SER A 125 6.52 -2.47 -5.76
N ILE A 126 6.60 -2.16 -4.47
CA ILE A 126 6.38 -0.81 -3.96
C ILE A 126 7.68 -0.01 -4.06
N PRO A 127 7.67 1.21 -4.61
CA PRO A 127 8.86 2.04 -4.69
C PRO A 127 9.39 2.41 -3.29
N THR A 128 10.68 2.66 -3.21
CA THR A 128 11.35 3.16 -2.00
C THR A 128 11.66 4.63 -2.20
N ARG A 129 11.28 5.46 -1.23
CA ARG A 129 11.66 6.88 -1.20
C ARG A 129 13.12 7.00 -0.77
N PRO A 130 13.80 8.11 -1.08
CA PRO A 130 15.14 8.36 -0.54
C PRO A 130 15.16 8.17 0.97
N ALA A 131 16.12 7.38 1.46
CA ALA A 131 16.19 7.03 2.86
C ALA A 131 16.35 8.28 3.73
N LEU A 132 15.47 8.44 4.71
CA LEU A 132 15.59 9.50 5.71
C LEU A 132 16.80 9.28 6.62
N TYR A 133 17.29 8.04 6.71
CA TYR A 133 18.39 7.64 7.58
C TYR A 133 19.43 6.85 6.79
N GLN A 134 20.69 7.21 6.99
CA GLN A 134 21.82 6.44 6.49
C GLN A 134 22.25 5.43 7.54
N PHE A 135 22.06 4.15 7.25
CA PHE A 135 22.54 3.07 8.12
C PHE A 135 24.00 2.74 7.76
N THR A 136 24.83 2.52 8.78
CA THR A 136 26.20 2.01 8.57
C THR A 136 26.15 0.56 8.11
N ALA A 137 26.87 0.25 7.03
CA ALA A 137 27.02 -1.13 6.56
C ALA A 137 27.88 -1.95 7.54
N PRO A 138 27.60 -3.26 7.69
CA PRO A 138 28.47 -4.14 8.46
C PRO A 138 29.84 -4.26 7.78
N THR A 139 30.92 -4.21 8.55
CA THR A 139 32.27 -4.56 8.07
C THR A 139 32.44 -6.08 8.13
N PRO A 140 32.75 -6.77 7.01
CA PRO A 140 33.03 -8.20 7.05
C PRO A 140 34.18 -8.54 8.01
N TYR A 141 33.97 -9.47 8.92
CA TYR A 141 35.02 -9.97 9.81
C TYR A 141 35.68 -11.21 9.20
N VAL A 142 36.99 -11.12 8.96
CA VAL A 142 37.81 -12.26 8.52
C VAL A 142 38.56 -12.79 9.73
N ARG A 143 38.34 -14.07 10.07
CA ARG A 143 39.07 -14.71 11.18
C ARG A 143 40.56 -14.84 10.84
N PRO A 144 41.49 -14.52 11.76
CA PRO A 144 42.90 -14.86 11.60
C PRO A 144 43.07 -16.38 11.50
N VAL A 145 43.97 -16.82 10.61
CA VAL A 145 44.40 -18.23 10.47
C VAL A 145 45.45 -18.60 11.50
#